data_AF-A0AAU5EIN4-F1
#
_entry.id   AF-A0AAU5EIN4-F1
#
_cell.length_a   1.000
_cell.length_b   1.000
_cell.length_c   1.000
_cell.angle_alpha   90.00
_cell.angle_beta   90.00
_cell.angle_gamma   90.00
#
_symmetry.space_group_name_H-M   'P 1'
#
loop_
_entity.id
_entity.type
_entity.pdbx_description
1 polymer ?
#
loop_
_entity_poly.entity_id
_entity_poly.type
_entity_poly.pdbx_seq_one_letter_code
_entity_poly.pdbx_strand_id
1 'polypeptide(L)'
;MTTPGETAEEPIDRYTDRLMRLAVRRIGEQRNATSPIDRLSLAAELRAAAELRVKKEIGRCRRASLSWAEIGAALGVSAQAAHQRYKNASAPLDPEDLLDLTFRTEGEDDGVRDADPNL
;
A
#
# COMPACT_ATOMS: atom_id res chain seq x y z
N MET A 1 38.20 6.78 1.03
CA MET A 1 37.57 6.38 2.31
C MET A 1 36.08 6.34 2.07
N THR A 2 35.56 5.16 1.72
CA THR A 2 34.14 4.94 1.43
C THR A 2 33.49 4.44 2.72
N THR A 3 32.52 5.18 3.25
CA THR A 3 31.80 4.85 4.49
C THR A 3 31.01 3.55 4.31
N PRO A 4 31.25 2.50 5.12
CA PRO A 4 30.48 1.26 5.10
C PRO A 4 29.23 1.46 5.98
N GLY A 5 28.07 1.65 5.36
CA GLY A 5 26.81 1.85 6.08
C GLY A 5 25.61 2.24 5.18
N GLU A 6 25.85 2.55 3.92
CA GLU A 6 24.81 2.82 2.92
C GLU A 6 24.23 1.50 2.36
N THR A 7 23.76 0.63 3.26
CA THR A 7 23.27 -0.71 2.91
C THR A 7 21.75 -0.74 2.89
N ALA A 8 21.18 -0.78 1.68
CA ALA A 8 19.91 -1.44 1.34
C ALA A 8 18.55 -0.93 1.89
N GLU A 9 18.46 0.05 2.81
CA GLU A 9 17.15 0.54 3.31
C GLU A 9 16.42 1.51 2.34
N GLU A 10 17.11 2.12 1.37
CA GLU A 10 16.54 3.15 0.48
C GLU A 10 15.55 2.70 -0.64
N PRO A 11 15.63 1.49 -1.24
CA PRO A 11 14.78 1.14 -2.38
C PRO A 11 13.30 0.95 -2.01
N ILE A 12 13.04 0.21 -0.92
CA ILE A 12 11.68 -0.07 -0.42
C ILE A 12 11.03 1.23 0.05
N ASP A 13 11.83 2.10 0.67
CA ASP A 13 11.33 3.38 1.16
C ASP A 13 10.82 4.28 0.02
N ARG A 14 11.62 4.43 -1.04
CA ARG A 14 11.26 5.17 -2.25
C ARG A 14 10.08 4.52 -2.99
N TYR A 15 9.99 3.19 -2.97
CA TYR A 15 8.90 2.46 -3.62
C TYR A 15 7.55 2.73 -2.96
N THR A 16 7.43 2.63 -1.64
CA THR A 16 6.16 2.93 -0.94
C THR A 16 5.76 4.39 -1.12
N ASP A 17 6.71 5.32 -1.12
CA ASP A 17 6.44 6.73 -1.36
C ASP A 17 5.96 6.98 -2.80
N ARG A 18 6.52 6.26 -3.78
CA ARG A 18 6.04 6.28 -5.16
C ARG A 18 4.61 5.73 -5.26
N LEU A 19 4.31 4.59 -4.63
CA LEU A 19 2.95 4.04 -4.60
C LEU A 19 1.96 5.01 -3.97
N MET A 20 2.32 5.66 -2.87
CA MET A 20 1.45 6.67 -2.25
C MET A 20 1.20 7.86 -3.17
N ARG A 21 2.20 8.36 -3.89
CA ARG A 21 2.02 9.44 -4.87
C ARG A 21 1.11 9.03 -6.02
N LEU A 22 1.27 7.80 -6.52
CA LEU A 22 0.40 7.25 -7.57
C LEU A 22 -1.04 7.10 -7.07
N ALA A 23 -1.22 6.55 -5.87
CA ALA A 23 -2.52 6.42 -5.20
C ALA A 23 -3.21 7.79 -5.04
N VAL A 24 -2.49 8.80 -4.52
CA VAL A 24 -3.02 10.16 -4.38
C VAL A 24 -3.38 10.80 -5.72
N ARG A 25 -2.57 10.61 -6.76
CA ARG A 25 -2.90 11.07 -8.12
C ARG A 25 -4.19 10.41 -8.64
N ARG A 26 -4.38 9.13 -8.35
CA ARG A 26 -5.54 8.34 -8.75
C ARG A 26 -6.83 8.73 -8.02
N ILE A 27 -6.77 9.30 -6.81
CA ILE A 27 -7.91 10.00 -6.16
C ILE A 27 -8.40 11.17 -7.01
N GLY A 28 -7.48 11.90 -7.66
CA GLY A 28 -7.83 12.94 -8.60
C GLY A 28 -8.60 12.39 -9.81
N GLU A 29 -8.16 11.22 -10.31
CA GLU A 29 -8.79 10.51 -11.43
C GLU A 29 -10.18 9.94 -11.08
N GLN A 30 -10.44 9.56 -9.81
CA GLN A 30 -11.76 9.11 -9.33
C GLN A 30 -12.89 10.11 -9.60
N ARG A 31 -12.59 11.41 -9.68
CA ARG A 31 -13.60 12.44 -10.01
C ARG A 31 -14.14 12.31 -11.43
N ASN A 32 -13.41 11.61 -12.31
CA ASN A 32 -13.77 11.38 -13.71
C ASN A 32 -14.27 9.95 -13.96
N ALA A 33 -14.22 9.05 -12.97
CA ALA A 33 -14.72 7.69 -13.12
C ALA A 33 -16.26 7.70 -13.17
N THR A 34 -16.81 7.28 -14.31
CA THR A 34 -18.25 7.36 -14.61
C THR A 34 -19.05 6.19 -14.06
N SER A 35 -18.43 5.02 -13.82
CA SER A 35 -19.12 3.85 -13.27
C SER A 35 -18.99 3.72 -11.74
N PRO A 36 -20.03 3.27 -11.02
CA PRO A 36 -19.93 2.92 -9.60
C PRO A 36 -18.87 1.86 -9.28
N ILE A 37 -18.68 0.85 -10.15
CA ILE A 37 -17.72 -0.23 -9.90
C ILE A 37 -16.28 0.27 -10.00
N ASP A 38 -15.98 1.09 -11.02
CA ASP A 38 -14.64 1.69 -11.20
C ASP A 38 -14.26 2.56 -10.00
N ARG A 39 -15.22 3.34 -9.48
CA ARG A 39 -15.00 4.15 -8.27
C ARG A 39 -14.67 3.29 -7.05
N LEU A 40 -15.34 2.13 -6.91
CA LEU A 40 -15.08 1.18 -5.83
C LEU A 40 -13.70 0.51 -5.98
N SER A 41 -13.35 0.07 -7.19
CA SER A 41 -12.03 -0.50 -7.49
C SER A 41 -10.91 0.48 -7.16
N LEU A 42 -11.05 1.74 -7.58
CA LEU A 42 -10.11 2.82 -7.23
C LEU A 42 -10.02 3.04 -5.71
N ALA A 43 -11.15 2.98 -4.98
CA ALA A 43 -11.15 3.11 -3.53
C ALA A 43 -10.46 1.92 -2.83
N ALA A 44 -10.57 0.71 -3.40
CA ALA A 44 -9.90 -0.48 -2.89
C ALA A 44 -8.38 -0.42 -3.10
N GLU A 45 -7.93 0.02 -4.28
CA GLU A 45 -6.50 0.28 -4.58
C GLU A 45 -5.91 1.28 -3.57
N LEU A 46 -6.65 2.36 -3.30
CA LEU A 46 -6.23 3.39 -2.36
C LEU A 46 -6.09 2.88 -0.93
N ARG A 47 -7.08 2.10 -0.48
CA ARG A 47 -7.03 1.45 0.82
C ARG A 47 -5.82 0.53 0.93
N ALA A 48 -5.49 -0.23 -0.12
CA ALA A 48 -4.34 -1.11 -0.14
C ALA A 48 -3.02 -0.33 -0.03
N ALA A 49 -2.85 0.74 -0.79
CA ALA A 49 -1.67 1.60 -0.72
C ALA A 49 -1.49 2.24 0.66
N ALA A 50 -2.58 2.75 1.24
CA ALA A 50 -2.57 3.32 2.59
C ALA A 50 -2.19 2.27 3.66
N GLU A 51 -2.74 1.05 3.57
CA GLU A 51 -2.41 -0.03 4.50
C GLU A 51 -0.93 -0.42 4.45
N LEU A 52 -0.34 -0.49 3.26
CA LEU A 52 1.09 -0.74 3.12
C LEU A 52 1.93 0.35 3.77
N ARG A 53 1.55 1.62 3.59
CA ARG A 53 2.23 2.75 4.20
C ARG A 53 2.18 2.68 5.73
N VAL A 54 1.03 2.30 6.29
CA VAL A 54 0.85 2.07 7.74
C VAL A 54 1.73 0.93 8.23
N LYS A 55 1.72 -0.23 7.56
CA LYS A 55 2.57 -1.38 7.92
C LYS A 55 4.05 -1.00 7.97
N LYS A 56 4.52 -0.23 6.98
CA LYS A 56 5.89 0.28 6.92
C LYS A 56 6.25 1.16 8.12
N GLU A 57 5.40 2.13 8.48
CA GLU A 57 5.64 2.96 9.66
C GLU A 57 5.61 2.15 10.96
N ILE A 58 4.72 1.17 11.07
CA ILE A 58 4.72 0.26 12.22
C ILE A 58 6.05 -0.48 12.30
N GLY A 59 6.59 -0.98 11.18
CA GLY A 59 7.93 -1.55 11.12
C GLY A 59 9.01 -0.61 11.66
N ARG A 60 8.98 0.67 11.28
CA ARG A 60 9.90 1.70 11.80
C ARG A 60 9.71 1.95 13.31
N CYS A 61 8.48 2.08 13.78
CA CYS A 61 8.16 2.21 15.21
C CYS A 61 8.69 1.02 16.01
N ARG A 62 8.52 -0.21 15.49
CA ARG A 62 9.03 -1.42 16.14
C ARG A 62 10.56 -1.46 16.18
N ARG A 63 11.26 -1.02 15.11
CA ARG A 63 12.73 -0.86 15.11
C ARG A 63 13.21 0.21 16.09
N ALA A 64 12.44 1.28 16.27
CA ALA A 64 12.67 2.29 17.29
C ALA A 64 12.24 1.84 18.70
N SER A 65 11.88 0.57 18.89
CA SER A 65 11.50 -0.03 20.17
C SER A 65 10.22 0.55 20.82
N LEU A 66 9.34 1.20 20.05
CA LEU A 66 8.04 1.65 20.56
C LEU A 66 7.15 0.44 20.90
N SER A 67 6.41 0.55 22.00
CA SER A 67 5.48 -0.48 22.47
C SER A 67 4.21 -0.54 21.61
N TRP A 68 3.53 -1.70 21.64
CA TRP A 68 2.22 -1.84 20.99
C TRP A 68 1.15 -0.91 21.58
N ALA A 69 1.33 -0.46 22.82
CA ALA A 69 0.44 0.53 23.44
C ALA A 69 0.59 1.91 22.79
N GLU A 70 1.83 2.37 22.60
CA GLU A 70 2.13 3.63 21.91
C GLU A 70 1.68 3.59 20.44
N ILE A 71 1.95 2.47 19.76
CA ILE A 71 1.53 2.28 18.37
C ILE A 71 0.00 2.25 18.26
N GLY A 72 -0.69 1.52 19.16
CA GLY A 72 -2.14 1.47 19.20
C GLY A 72 -2.76 2.86 19.42
N ALA A 73 -2.22 3.62 20.38
CA ALA A 73 -2.65 4.99 20.65
C ALA A 73 -2.52 5.90 19.40
N ALA A 74 -1.39 5.82 18.69
CA ALA A 74 -1.19 6.58 17.45
C ALA A 74 -2.17 6.20 16.32
N LEU A 75 -2.58 4.92 16.26
CA LEU A 75 -3.54 4.41 15.29
C LEU A 75 -5.01 4.60 15.70
N GLY A 76 -5.28 5.07 16.92
CA GLY A 76 -6.63 5.19 17.47
C GLY A 76 -7.30 3.85 17.79
N VAL A 77 -6.52 2.80 18.07
CA VAL A 77 -7.01 1.45 18.41
C VAL A 77 -6.39 0.95 19.72
N SER A 78 -6.94 -0.13 20.29
CA SER A 78 -6.32 -0.76 21.45
C SER A 78 -4.97 -1.39 21.12
N ALA A 79 -4.09 -1.52 22.11
CA ALA A 79 -2.79 -2.17 21.97
C ALA A 79 -2.93 -3.62 21.44
N GLN A 80 -3.93 -4.36 21.94
CA GLN A 80 -4.21 -5.73 21.51
C GLN A 80 -4.69 -5.78 20.06
N ALA A 81 -5.55 -4.84 19.63
CA ALA A 81 -6.00 -4.76 18.25
C ALA A 81 -4.84 -4.45 17.29
N ALA A 82 -3.97 -3.51 17.66
CA ALA A 82 -2.76 -3.20 16.90
C ALA A 82 -1.82 -4.42 16.81
N HIS A 83 -1.54 -5.08 17.94
CA HIS A 83 -0.69 -6.26 17.96
C HIS A 83 -1.26 -7.41 17.12
N GLN A 84 -2.55 -7.74 17.26
CA GLN A 84 -3.15 -8.82 16.46
C GLN A 84 -3.08 -8.54 14.96
N ARG A 85 -3.32 -7.30 14.55
CA ARG A 85 -3.33 -6.91 13.14
C ARG A 85 -1.94 -6.80 12.53
N TYR A 86 -0.95 -6.35 13.30
CA TYR A 86 0.34 -5.92 12.76
C TYR A 86 1.56 -6.66 13.32
N LYS A 87 1.39 -7.67 14.19
CA LYS A 87 2.53 -8.46 14.71
C LYS A 87 3.47 -8.98 13.62
N ASN A 88 2.92 -9.36 12.46
CA ASN A 88 3.69 -9.88 11.33
C ASN A 88 4.24 -8.77 10.41
N ALA A 89 3.75 -7.53 10.52
CA ALA A 89 4.22 -6.40 9.72
C ALA A 89 5.54 -5.80 10.22
N SER A 90 6.12 -6.38 11.28
CA SER A 90 7.43 -5.97 11.81
C SER A 90 8.61 -6.56 11.04
N ALA A 91 8.38 -7.57 10.19
CA ALA A 91 9.34 -7.98 9.19
C ALA A 91 9.48 -6.87 8.12
N PRO A 92 10.66 -6.69 7.51
CA PRO A 92 10.78 -5.87 6.30
C PRO A 92 9.68 -6.28 5.32
N LEU A 93 9.01 -5.33 4.66
CA LEU A 93 8.02 -5.66 3.62
C LEU A 93 8.68 -6.63 2.65
N ASP A 94 8.19 -7.87 2.62
CA ASP A 94 8.79 -8.89 1.77
C ASP A 94 8.60 -8.45 0.31
N PRO A 95 9.62 -8.60 -0.54
CA PRO A 95 9.51 -8.30 -1.97
C PRO A 95 8.31 -8.99 -2.64
N GLU A 96 7.88 -10.15 -2.14
CA GLU A 96 6.69 -10.86 -2.62
C GLU A 96 5.38 -10.11 -2.30
N ASP A 97 5.23 -9.48 -1.14
CA ASP A 97 4.08 -8.62 -0.82
C ASP A 97 4.00 -7.42 -1.78
N LEU A 98 5.15 -6.92 -2.25
CA LEU A 98 5.22 -5.83 -3.22
C LEU A 98 4.90 -6.31 -4.64
N LEU A 99 5.33 -7.53 -5.00
CA LEU A 99 5.03 -8.16 -6.29
C LEU A 99 3.54 -8.45 -6.45
N ASP A 100 2.88 -8.98 -5.41
CA ASP A 100 1.44 -9.26 -5.38
C ASP A 100 0.58 -8.02 -5.63
N LEU A 101 1.03 -6.83 -5.19
CA LEU A 101 0.33 -5.58 -5.50
C LEU A 101 0.57 -5.10 -6.94
N THR A 102 1.79 -5.26 -7.47
CA THR A 102 2.07 -4.87 -8.86
C THR A 102 1.34 -5.74 -9.86
N PHE A 103 1.30 -7.07 -9.65
CA PHE A 103 0.66 -7.99 -10.59
C PHE A 103 -0.87 -7.91 -10.59
N ARG A 104 -1.50 -7.46 -9.49
CA ARG A 104 -2.93 -7.12 -9.51
C ARG A 104 -3.27 -5.92 -10.39
N THR A 105 -2.27 -5.10 -10.75
CA THR A 105 -2.48 -3.90 -11.57
C THR A 105 -2.33 -4.18 -13.06
N GLU A 106 -1.75 -5.33 -13.45
CA GLU A 106 -1.43 -5.67 -14.85
C GLU A 106 -2.25 -6.85 -15.40
N GLY A 107 -3.27 -7.32 -14.68
CA GLY A 107 -4.00 -8.54 -15.03
C GLY A 107 -5.51 -8.39 -15.01
N GLU A 108 -6.10 -7.44 -15.75
CA GLU A 108 -7.49 -7.53 -16.26
C GLU A 108 -7.78 -6.36 -17.22
N ASP A 109 -7.09 -6.35 -18.36
CA ASP A 109 -7.54 -5.57 -19.53
C ASP A 109 -7.43 -6.45 -20.79
N ASP A 110 -7.93 -7.69 -20.69
CA ASP A 110 -8.10 -8.58 -21.83
C ASP A 110 -9.60 -8.66 -22.18
N GLY A 111 -10.00 -7.71 -23.03
CA GLY A 111 -10.97 -7.98 -24.09
C GLY A 111 -12.45 -7.79 -23.80
N VAL A 112 -12.92 -6.55 -23.58
CA VAL A 112 -14.30 -6.19 -23.97
C VAL A 112 -14.35 -4.79 -24.62
N ARG A 113 -13.92 -4.71 -25.89
CA ARG A 113 -14.27 -3.69 -26.90
C ARG A 113 -14.13 -4.38 -28.26
N ASP A 114 -15.04 -4.37 -29.23
CA ASP A 114 -16.21 -3.55 -29.57
C ASP A 114 -17.26 -4.49 -30.19
N ALA A 115 -18.53 -4.41 -29.79
CA ALA A 115 -19.62 -3.76 -30.52
C ALA A 115 -19.82 -4.21 -31.98
N ASP A 116 -21.02 -4.69 -32.28
CA ASP A 116 -21.74 -4.12 -33.42
C ASP A 116 -23.20 -3.81 -33.01
N PRO A 117 -23.71 -2.61 -33.32
CA PRO A 117 -25.08 -2.21 -33.08
C PRO A 117 -25.95 -2.55 -34.30
N ASN A 118 -27.04 -3.30 -34.08
CA ASN A 118 -28.01 -3.74 -35.10
C ASN A 118 -27.52 -4.77 -36.12
N LEU A 119 -27.77 -6.06 -35.82
CA LEU A 119 -28.19 -7.08 -36.79
C LEU A 119 -28.97 -8.19 -36.07
#